data_AF-A0A0C9RC75-F1
#
_entry.id   AF-A0A0C9RC75-F1
#
_cell.length_a   1.000
_cell.length_b   1.000
_cell.length_c   1.000
_cell.angle_alpha   90.00
_cell.angle_beta   90.00
_cell.angle_gamma   90.00
#
_symmetry.space_group_name_H-M   'P 1'
#
loop_
_entity.id
_entity.type
_entity.pdbx_description
1 polymer ?
#
loop_
_entity_poly.entity_id
_entity_poly.type
_entity_poly.pdbx_seq_one_letter_code
_entity_poly.pdbx_strand_id
1 'polypeptide(L)'
;MNPEKRFMKMEKMSAAKKKNYSCDKMNKICRMENILPTKKIAELEIQKLYEVNVLKEIKTCYGLKIVVELDSSFQIWLPERIGTAFLQDRDELAAYETLAKEGSLYIRFLDKKFNKCEFVTVDDD
;
A
#
# COMPACT_ATOMS: atom_id res chain seq x y z
N MET A 1 -14.76 21.22 -23.02
CA MET A 1 -13.97 22.42 -22.60
C MET A 1 -12.68 21.92 -21.96
N ASN A 2 -11.50 22.29 -22.48
CA ASN A 2 -10.20 21.83 -21.96
C ASN A 2 -10.05 22.22 -20.46
N PRO A 3 -9.71 21.29 -19.55
CA PRO A 3 -9.51 21.57 -18.12
C PRO A 3 -8.57 22.75 -17.84
N GLU A 4 -7.53 22.95 -18.65
CA GLU A 4 -6.57 24.07 -18.48
C GLU A 4 -7.24 25.44 -18.70
N LYS A 5 -8.11 25.55 -19.70
CA LYS A 5 -8.87 26.78 -19.98
C LYS A 5 -9.89 27.09 -18.87
N ARG A 6 -10.34 26.06 -18.14
CA ARG A 6 -11.25 26.20 -16.99
C ARG A 6 -10.51 26.69 -15.75
N PHE A 7 -9.26 26.26 -15.54
CA PHE A 7 -8.37 26.77 -14.48
C PHE A 7 -8.08 28.27 -14.65
N MET A 8 -7.65 28.70 -15.84
CA MET A 8 -7.37 30.13 -16.11
C MET A 8 -8.59 31.04 -15.95
N LYS A 9 -9.80 30.51 -16.22
CA LYS A 9 -11.05 31.25 -16.02
C LYS A 9 -11.43 31.40 -14.54
N MET A 10 -11.07 30.43 -13.69
CA MET A 10 -11.33 30.50 -12.25
C MET A 10 -10.43 31.51 -11.52
N GLU A 11 -9.16 31.64 -11.90
CA GLU A 11 -8.25 32.65 -11.33
C GLU A 11 -8.76 34.08 -11.54
N LYS A 12 -9.39 34.34 -12.69
CA LYS A 12 -9.91 35.67 -13.04
C LYS A 12 -11.21 36.05 -12.34
N MET A 13 -11.89 35.13 -11.65
CA MET A 13 -13.24 35.35 -11.09
C MET A 13 -13.32 35.49 -9.56
N SER A 14 -12.22 35.39 -8.80
CA SER A 14 -12.28 35.47 -7.33
C SER A 14 -12.02 36.88 -6.78
N ALA A 15 -12.97 37.79 -6.98
CA ALA A 15 -13.05 39.08 -6.26
C ALA A 15 -14.17 39.07 -5.18
N ALA A 16 -14.51 37.90 -4.64
CA ALA A 16 -15.34 37.75 -3.44
C ALA A 16 -14.46 37.15 -2.34
N LYS A 17 -14.57 37.68 -1.10
CA LYS A 17 -13.84 37.21 0.10
C LYS A 17 -14.11 35.71 0.35
N LYS A 18 -13.40 34.85 -0.36
CA LYS A 18 -13.22 33.44 -0.04
C LYS A 18 -12.08 33.37 0.98
N LYS A 19 -12.21 32.49 1.97
CA LYS A 19 -11.04 32.08 2.76
C LYS A 19 -9.98 31.61 1.75
N ASN A 20 -8.88 32.34 1.63
CA ASN A 20 -7.75 31.93 0.82
C ASN A 20 -7.11 30.72 1.51
N TYR A 21 -7.58 29.53 1.16
CA TYR A 21 -6.88 28.30 1.51
C TYR A 21 -5.66 28.21 0.60
N SER A 22 -4.47 28.50 1.15
CA SER A 22 -3.23 28.17 0.46
C SER A 22 -3.08 26.64 0.42
N CYS A 23 -2.82 26.10 -0.78
CA CYS A 23 -2.55 24.69 -0.99
C CYS A 23 -1.13 24.28 -0.56
N ASP A 24 -0.29 25.21 -0.11
CA ASP A 24 1.15 24.96 0.11
C ASP A 24 1.41 23.85 1.13
N LYS A 25 0.60 23.78 2.19
CA LYS A 25 0.67 22.71 3.19
C LYS A 25 0.38 21.34 2.58
N MET A 26 -0.68 21.24 1.78
CA MET A 26 -1.04 19.98 1.12
C MET A 26 -0.02 19.60 0.05
N ASN A 27 0.43 20.58 -0.74
CA ASN A 27 1.47 20.37 -1.75
C ASN A 27 2.78 19.87 -1.13
N LYS A 28 3.14 20.34 0.08
CA LYS A 28 4.29 19.83 0.82
C LYS A 28 4.13 18.35 1.20
N ILE A 29 2.93 17.93 1.63
CA ILE A 29 2.63 16.53 1.95
C ILE A 29 2.66 15.67 0.69
N CYS A 30 2.03 16.12 -0.40
CA CYS A 30 1.98 15.37 -1.65
C CYS A 30 3.35 15.20 -2.33
N ARG A 31 4.34 16.04 -1.99
CA ARG A 31 5.73 15.95 -2.49
C ARG A 31 6.65 15.14 -1.58
N MET A 32 6.14 14.56 -0.48
CA MET A 32 6.96 13.68 0.36
C MET A 32 7.31 12.40 -0.39
N GLU A 33 8.60 12.13 -0.55
CA GLU A 33 9.12 10.95 -1.25
C GLU A 33 9.07 9.68 -0.39
N ASN A 34 8.89 9.83 0.93
CA ASN A 34 8.91 8.72 1.88
C ASN A 34 7.60 7.93 1.93
N ILE A 35 6.64 8.19 1.03
CA ILE A 35 5.34 7.52 1.00
C ILE A 35 5.36 6.50 -0.13
N LEU A 36 5.42 5.22 0.22
CA LEU A 36 5.30 4.14 -0.75
C LEU A 36 3.90 4.14 -1.37
N PRO A 37 3.78 4.01 -2.71
CA PRO A 37 2.48 3.90 -3.36
C PRO A 37 1.79 2.59 -2.96
N THR A 38 0.46 2.61 -2.85
CA THR A 38 -0.33 1.39 -2.66
C THR A 38 -0.75 0.85 -4.03
N LYS A 39 -0.40 -0.41 -4.33
CA LYS A 39 -0.84 -1.12 -5.54
C LYS A 39 -1.99 -2.08 -5.24
N LYS A 40 -2.77 -2.37 -6.27
CA LYS A 40 -3.77 -3.45 -6.23
C LYS A 40 -3.10 -4.78 -6.57
N ILE A 41 -3.53 -5.87 -5.95
CA ILE A 41 -3.04 -7.23 -6.28
C ILE A 41 -3.16 -7.54 -7.79
N ALA A 42 -4.21 -7.05 -8.45
CA ALA A 42 -4.42 -7.23 -9.88
C ALA A 42 -3.29 -6.63 -10.76
N GLU A 43 -2.58 -5.63 -10.24
CA GLU A 43 -1.46 -4.95 -10.91
C GLU A 43 -0.13 -5.71 -10.74
N LEU A 44 -0.07 -6.71 -9.85
CA LEU A 44 1.13 -7.51 -9.63
C LEU A 44 1.30 -8.56 -10.72
N GLU A 45 2.55 -9.00 -10.91
CA GLU A 45 2.91 -10.08 -11.81
C GLU A 45 2.63 -11.43 -11.14
N ILE A 46 2.07 -12.35 -11.92
CA ILE A 46 1.84 -13.73 -11.48
C ILE A 46 3.17 -14.49 -11.55
N GLN A 47 3.39 -15.43 -10.63
CA GLN A 47 4.61 -16.24 -10.46
C GLN A 47 5.88 -15.47 -10.09
N LYS A 48 5.85 -14.14 -10.03
CA LYS A 48 6.97 -13.34 -9.51
C LYS A 48 7.05 -13.48 -7.98
N LEU A 49 8.27 -13.67 -7.48
CA LEU A 49 8.59 -13.53 -6.06
C LEU A 49 8.79 -12.05 -5.73
N TYR A 50 8.07 -11.59 -4.72
CA TYR A 50 8.22 -10.27 -4.14
C TYR A 50 8.76 -10.42 -2.73
N GLU A 51 9.82 -9.70 -2.40
CA GLU A 51 10.37 -9.68 -1.04
C GLU A 51 9.39 -8.95 -0.12
N VAL A 52 9.10 -9.54 1.03
CA VAL A 52 8.24 -8.92 2.04
C VAL A 52 9.13 -8.22 3.06
N ASN A 53 9.17 -6.89 3.01
CA ASN A 53 10.02 -6.11 3.91
C ASN A 53 9.32 -5.77 5.23
N VAL A 54 8.01 -5.53 5.17
CA VAL A 54 7.20 -5.16 6.34
C VAL A 54 5.84 -5.82 6.25
N LEU A 55 5.39 -6.43 7.34
CA LEU A 55 3.97 -6.73 7.59
C LEU A 55 3.49 -5.82 8.72
N LYS A 56 2.31 -5.21 8.57
CA LYS A 56 1.74 -4.34 9.60
C LYS A 56 0.23 -4.46 9.72
N GLU A 57 -0.23 -4.46 10.96
CA GLU A 57 -1.65 -4.35 11.32
C GLU A 57 -2.09 -2.88 11.23
N ILE A 58 -3.17 -2.63 10.49
CA ILE A 58 -3.77 -1.30 10.36
C ILE A 58 -5.24 -1.37 10.79
N LYS A 59 -5.61 -0.46 11.71
CA LYS A 59 -7.02 -0.24 12.08
C LYS A 59 -7.70 0.65 11.05
N THR A 60 -8.66 0.09 10.35
CA THR A 60 -9.52 0.81 9.40
C THR A 60 -10.93 0.99 9.99
N CYS A 61 -11.78 1.81 9.35
CA CYS A 61 -13.20 1.87 9.70
C CYS A 61 -13.96 0.56 9.44
N TYR A 62 -13.39 -0.36 8.66
CA TYR A 62 -13.92 -1.68 8.36
C TYR A 62 -13.29 -2.80 9.22
N GLY A 63 -12.58 -2.43 10.29
CA GLY A 63 -11.88 -3.35 11.17
C GLY A 63 -10.37 -3.41 10.91
N LEU A 64 -9.73 -4.40 11.54
CA LEU A 64 -8.30 -4.62 11.42
C LEU A 64 -7.99 -5.29 10.07
N LYS A 65 -6.94 -4.82 9.41
CA LYS A 65 -6.48 -5.31 8.12
C LYS A 65 -4.95 -5.36 8.15
N ILE A 66 -4.37 -6.26 7.35
CA ILE A 66 -2.92 -6.38 7.21
C ILE A 66 -2.47 -5.72 5.90
N VAL A 67 -1.45 -4.87 6.01
CA VAL A 67 -0.73 -4.31 4.86
C VAL A 67 0.67 -4.90 4.83
N VAL A 68 1.15 -5.18 3.62
CA VAL A 68 2.53 -5.62 3.42
C VAL A 68 3.27 -4.66 2.48
N GLU A 69 4.53 -4.40 2.78
CA GLU A 69 5.47 -3.67 1.93
C GLU A 69 6.31 -4.66 1.14
N LEU A 70 6.31 -4.49 -0.18
CA LEU A 70 6.95 -5.39 -1.12
C LEU A 70 8.10 -4.70 -1.87
N ASP A 71 9.23 -5.39 -1.98
CA ASP A 71 10.47 -4.95 -2.63
C ASP A 71 10.93 -3.54 -2.18
N SER A 72 10.58 -3.12 -0.96
CA SER A 72 10.73 -1.75 -0.44
C SER A 72 10.19 -0.66 -1.39
N SER A 73 9.28 -1.03 -2.29
CA SER A 73 8.89 -0.22 -3.45
C SER A 73 7.41 0.17 -3.44
N PHE A 74 6.55 -0.68 -2.91
CA PHE A 74 5.11 -0.40 -2.84
C PHE A 74 4.44 -1.19 -1.71
N GLN A 75 3.23 -0.78 -1.37
CA GLN A 75 2.39 -1.45 -0.39
C GLN A 75 1.23 -2.18 -1.08
N ILE A 76 0.79 -3.30 -0.50
CA ILE A 76 -0.48 -3.92 -0.86
C ILE A 76 -1.30 -4.26 0.39
N TRP A 77 -2.61 -4.25 0.23
CA TRP A 77 -3.52 -4.84 1.22
C TRP A 77 -3.60 -6.34 0.97
N LEU A 78 -3.39 -7.15 2.01
CA LEU A 78 -3.58 -8.59 1.88
C LEU A 78 -5.06 -8.93 1.65
N PRO A 79 -5.35 -10.01 0.90
CA PRO A 79 -6.70 -10.55 0.82
C PRO A 79 -7.25 -10.81 2.22
N GLU A 80 -8.53 -10.51 2.42
CA GLU A 80 -9.18 -10.60 3.72
C GLU A 80 -9.00 -11.97 4.38
N ARG A 81 -9.10 -13.07 3.62
CA ARG A 81 -8.89 -14.43 4.14
C ARG A 81 -7.54 -14.60 4.86
N ILE A 82 -6.48 -13.98 4.31
CA ILE A 82 -5.10 -14.12 4.79
C ILE A 82 -4.90 -13.17 5.97
N GLY A 83 -5.38 -11.93 5.83
CA GLY A 83 -5.34 -10.97 6.93
C GLY A 83 -6.09 -11.47 8.16
N THR A 84 -7.25 -12.10 8.00
CA THR A 84 -8.00 -12.69 9.12
C THR A 84 -7.25 -13.86 9.76
N ALA A 85 -6.56 -14.70 8.99
CA ALA A 85 -5.74 -15.79 9.55
C ALA A 85 -4.64 -15.24 10.46
N PHE A 86 -3.87 -14.24 9.99
CA PHE A 86 -2.85 -13.57 10.82
C PHE A 86 -3.43 -12.85 12.04
N LEU A 87 -4.65 -12.33 11.95
CA LEU A 87 -5.30 -11.67 13.09
C LEU A 87 -5.83 -12.67 14.13
N GLN A 88 -6.08 -13.91 13.72
CA GLN A 88 -6.47 -15.02 14.61
C GLN A 88 -5.24 -15.65 15.28
N ASP A 89 -4.13 -15.74 14.57
CA ASP A 89 -2.85 -16.24 15.07
C ASP A 89 -1.78 -15.12 15.08
N ARG A 90 -1.71 -14.40 16.20
CA ARG A 90 -0.76 -13.29 16.36
C ARG A 90 0.68 -13.76 16.51
N ASP A 91 0.90 -14.99 16.96
CA ASP A 91 2.25 -15.56 17.10
C ASP A 91 2.80 -15.89 15.70
N GLU A 92 1.96 -16.43 14.81
CA GLU A 92 2.32 -16.61 13.40
C GLU A 92 2.63 -15.27 12.72
N LEU A 93 1.82 -14.23 12.93
CA LEU A 93 2.11 -12.90 12.39
C LEU A 93 3.48 -12.37 12.89
N ALA A 94 3.79 -12.51 14.17
CA ALA A 94 5.07 -12.07 14.74
C ALA A 94 6.27 -12.85 14.16
N ALA A 95 6.10 -14.15 13.88
CA ALA A 95 7.11 -14.96 13.20
C ALA A 95 7.36 -14.44 11.78
N TYR A 96 6.31 -14.15 11.01
CA TYR A 96 6.44 -13.62 9.65
C TYR A 96 7.04 -12.21 9.63
N GLU A 97 6.71 -11.36 10.62
CA GLU A 97 7.36 -10.06 10.79
C GLU A 97 8.86 -10.19 11.05
N THR A 98 9.29 -11.25 11.74
CA THR A 98 10.71 -11.52 11.98
C THR A 98 11.40 -11.95 10.69
N LEU A 99 10.82 -12.91 9.96
CA LEU A 99 11.34 -13.36 8.66
C LEU A 99 11.41 -12.22 7.63
N ALA A 100 10.42 -11.31 7.64
CA ALA A 100 10.43 -10.11 6.78
C ALA A 100 11.59 -9.16 7.11
N LYS A 101 11.91 -8.98 8.40
CA LYS A 101 13.04 -8.13 8.84
C LYS A 101 14.39 -8.76 8.51
N GLU A 102 14.45 -10.09 8.51
CA GLU A 102 15.64 -10.86 8.13
C GLU A 102 15.84 -10.90 6.61
N GLY A 103 14.84 -10.51 5.82
CA GLY A 103 14.91 -10.56 4.35
C GLY A 103 14.71 -11.96 3.77
N SER A 104 14.22 -12.91 4.57
CA SER A 104 14.03 -14.31 4.18
C SER A 104 12.59 -14.62 3.75
N LEU A 105 11.67 -13.66 3.86
CA LEU A 105 10.25 -13.84 3.52
C LEU A 105 9.89 -13.26 2.16
N TYR A 106 9.26 -14.08 1.32
CA TYR A 106 8.74 -13.70 0.02
C TYR A 106 7.26 -14.04 -0.13
N ILE A 107 6.58 -13.35 -1.04
CA ILE A 107 5.22 -13.68 -1.46
C ILE A 107 5.17 -13.86 -2.98
N ARG A 108 4.50 -14.92 -3.42
CA ARG A 108 4.26 -15.21 -4.84
C ARG A 108 2.77 -15.26 -5.12
N PHE A 109 2.31 -14.48 -6.10
CA PHE A 109 0.92 -14.51 -6.55
C PHE A 109 0.74 -15.54 -7.66
N LEU A 110 -0.19 -16.46 -7.49
CA LEU A 110 -0.46 -17.58 -8.41
C LEU A 110 -1.62 -17.29 -9.37
N ASP A 111 -2.58 -16.46 -8.95
CA ASP A 111 -3.77 -16.11 -9.74
C ASP A 111 -4.31 -14.73 -9.35
N LYS A 112 -4.72 -13.95 -10.35
CA LYS A 112 -5.35 -12.62 -10.18
C LYS A 112 -6.84 -12.70 -9.89
N LYS A 113 -7.55 -13.74 -10.33
CA LYS A 113 -9.01 -13.82 -10.17
C LYS A 113 -9.40 -14.02 -8.71
N PHE A 114 -8.69 -14.89 -8.01
CA PHE A 114 -8.95 -15.17 -6.60
C PHE A 114 -7.86 -14.67 -5.65
N ASN A 115 -6.88 -13.90 -6.17
CA ASN A 115 -5.71 -13.44 -5.44
C ASN A 115 -5.04 -14.59 -4.70
N LYS A 116 -4.85 -15.73 -5.39
CA LYS A 116 -4.15 -16.87 -4.80
C LYS A 116 -2.69 -16.47 -4.65
N CYS A 117 -2.13 -16.71 -3.48
CA CYS A 117 -0.72 -16.49 -3.22
C CYS A 117 -0.22 -17.49 -2.19
N GLU A 118 1.10 -17.58 -2.12
CA GLU A 118 1.82 -18.37 -1.14
C GLU A 118 2.99 -17.54 -0.62
N PHE A 119 3.30 -17.76 0.65
CA PHE A 119 4.51 -17.23 1.26
C PHE A 119 5.62 -18.26 1.11
N VAL A 120 6.82 -17.79 0.84
CA VAL A 120 8.02 -18.61 0.61
C VAL A 120 9.12 -18.08 1.51
N THR A 121 9.71 -18.97 2.30
CA THR A 121 10.95 -18.66 3.03
C THR A 121 12.13 -19.11 2.19
N VAL A 122 13.19 -18.31 2.16
CA VAL A 122 14.48 -18.69 1.60
C VAL A 122 15.44 -18.79 2.78
N ASP A 123 15.90 -20.01 3.06
CA ASP A 123 16.98 -20.24 4.02
C ASP A 123 18.31 -19.99 3.30
N ASP A 124 19.21 -19.20 3.90
CA ASP A 124 20.59 -19.09 3.44
C ASP A 124 21.33 -20.40 3.81
N ASP A 125 21.53 -21.28 2.82
CA ASP A 125 22.39 -22.49 2.93
C ASP A 125 23.87 -22.14 3.15
#